data_AF-A0A843X8Z0-F1
#
_entry.id   AF-A0A843X8Z0-F1
#
_cell.length_a   1.000
_cell.length_b   1.000
_cell.length_c   1.000
_cell.angle_alpha   90.00
_cell.angle_beta   90.00
_cell.angle_gamma   90.00
#
_symmetry.space_group_name_H-M   'P 1'
#
loop_
_entity.id
_entity.type
_entity.pdbx_description
1 polymer ?
#
loop_
_entity_poly.entity_id
_entity_poly.type
_entity_poly.pdbx_seq_one_letter_code
_entity_poly.pdbx_strand_id
1 'polypeptide(L)'
;HVLEHGKPHERSAIIKKLSGQIVQMSQQKFASNVVEKCLTFGSLAERQILVNEMLGSTDENEPLQAMMKDQYANYVVQKVLETCSDQQRELILSRIKVHLSALKKYTYGKHIVARVEKLVAAGERRIGVQSA
;
A
#
# COMPACT_ATOMS: atom_id res chain seq x y z
N HIS A 1 -10.91 -0.30 19.10
CA HIS A 1 -9.44 -0.12 19.24
C HIS A 1 -9.04 1.34 19.02
N VAL A 2 -7.94 1.82 19.60
CA VAL A 2 -7.51 3.25 19.54
C VAL A 2 -7.35 3.77 18.11
N LEU A 3 -6.84 2.96 17.17
CA LEU A 3 -6.70 3.40 15.77
C LEU A 3 -8.04 3.67 15.07
N GLU A 4 -9.13 3.06 15.53
CA GLU A 4 -10.45 3.08 14.88
C GLU A 4 -11.46 3.97 15.62
N HIS A 5 -11.42 4.00 16.95
CA HIS A 5 -12.35 4.76 17.80
C HIS A 5 -11.66 5.77 18.72
N GLY A 6 -10.33 5.84 18.70
CA GLY A 6 -9.56 6.79 19.51
C GLY A 6 -9.62 8.21 18.94
N LYS A 7 -9.22 9.18 19.77
CA LYS A 7 -9.17 10.58 19.37
C LYS A 7 -8.10 10.77 18.29
N PRO A 8 -8.26 11.76 17.38
CA PRO A 8 -7.29 12.00 16.32
C PRO A 8 -5.84 12.13 16.81
N HIS A 9 -5.61 12.82 17.93
CA HIS A 9 -4.25 12.98 18.49
C HIS A 9 -3.65 11.67 19.02
N GLU A 10 -4.47 10.76 19.56
CA GLU A 10 -4.01 9.44 20.01
C GLU A 10 -3.60 8.58 18.82
N ARG A 11 -4.40 8.62 17.75
CA ARG A 11 -4.08 7.97 16.46
C ARG A 11 -2.78 8.53 15.88
N SER A 12 -2.65 9.86 15.83
CA SER A 12 -1.46 10.53 15.32
C SER A 12 -0.20 10.19 16.12
N ALA A 13 -0.31 10.11 17.44
CA ALA A 13 0.82 9.71 18.30
C ALA A 13 1.29 8.29 17.97
N ILE A 14 0.36 7.36 17.74
CA ILE A 14 0.67 5.99 17.32
C ILE A 14 1.35 6.03 15.95
N ILE A 15 0.74 6.64 14.93
CA ILE A 15 1.26 6.63 13.57
C ILE A 15 2.67 7.25 13.51
N LYS A 16 2.88 8.37 14.23
CA LYS A 16 4.19 9.00 14.34
C LYS A 16 5.24 8.08 14.98
N LYS A 17 4.85 7.26 15.96
CA LYS A 17 5.75 6.30 16.61
C LYS A 17 6.13 5.14 15.69
N LEU A 18 5.24 4.73 14.80
CA LEU A 18 5.44 3.62 13.87
C LEU A 18 6.14 4.04 12.56
N SER A 19 6.14 5.34 12.25
CA SER A 19 6.84 5.89 11.08
C SER A 19 8.34 5.57 11.16
N GLY A 20 8.92 5.13 10.04
CA GLY A 20 10.28 4.62 9.94
C GLY A 20 10.43 3.11 10.17
N GLN A 21 9.34 2.41 10.51
CA GLN A 21 9.33 0.95 10.72
C GLN A 21 8.22 0.24 9.92
N ILE A 22 7.54 0.94 9.02
CA ILE A 22 6.36 0.47 8.30
C ILE A 22 6.67 -0.75 7.45
N VAL A 23 7.79 -0.75 6.75
CA VAL A 23 8.20 -1.90 5.91
C VAL A 23 8.39 -3.14 6.78
N GLN A 24 9.15 -3.01 7.88
CA GLN A 24 9.44 -4.11 8.79
C GLN A 24 8.16 -4.63 9.49
N MET A 25 7.31 -3.72 9.96
CA MET A 25 6.05 -4.08 10.62
C MET A 25 5.07 -4.77 9.66
N SER A 26 5.05 -4.36 8.40
CA SER A 26 4.16 -4.95 7.39
C SER A 26 4.46 -6.44 7.16
N GLN A 27 5.70 -6.88 7.39
CA GLN A 27 6.13 -8.27 7.25
C GLN A 27 5.89 -9.12 8.51
N GLN A 28 5.18 -8.59 9.51
CA GLN A 28 4.88 -9.32 10.74
C GLN A 28 3.39 -9.63 10.83
N LYS A 29 3.04 -10.88 11.15
CA LYS A 29 1.66 -11.40 11.22
C LYS A 29 0.66 -10.49 11.93
N PHE A 30 1.07 -9.89 13.05
CA PHE A 30 0.19 -9.06 13.88
C PHE A 30 0.34 -7.58 13.57
N ALA A 31 1.57 -7.10 13.37
CA ALA A 31 1.84 -5.69 13.13
C ALA A 31 1.37 -5.22 11.75
N SER A 32 1.27 -6.11 10.75
CA SER A 32 0.69 -5.78 9.44
C SER A 32 -0.74 -5.23 9.56
N ASN A 33 -1.56 -5.82 10.45
CA ASN A 33 -2.93 -5.35 10.71
C ASN A 33 -2.94 -3.95 11.32
N VAL A 34 -1.91 -3.60 12.11
CA VAL A 34 -1.76 -2.26 12.69
C VAL A 34 -1.43 -1.27 11.58
N VAL A 35 -0.55 -1.63 10.66
CA VAL A 35 -0.22 -0.79 9.49
C VAL A 35 -1.45 -0.57 8.60
N GLU A 36 -2.24 -1.62 8.33
CA GLU A 36 -3.48 -1.48 7.56
C GLU A 36 -4.48 -0.51 8.23
N LYS A 37 -4.59 -0.56 9.56
CA LYS A 37 -5.42 0.39 10.32
C LYS A 37 -4.85 1.80 10.27
N CYS A 38 -3.53 1.98 10.33
CA CYS A 38 -2.90 3.28 10.16
C CYS A 38 -3.18 3.88 8.76
N LEU A 39 -3.15 3.06 7.71
CA LEU A 39 -3.50 3.48 6.35
C LEU A 39 -5.00 3.84 6.23
N THR A 40 -5.86 3.10 6.91
CA THR A 40 -7.31 3.30 6.86
C THR A 40 -7.75 4.55 7.63
N PHE A 41 -7.26 4.71 8.86
CA PHE A 41 -7.72 5.74 9.79
C PHE A 41 -6.74 6.91 9.97
N GLY A 42 -5.56 6.87 9.35
CA GLY A 42 -4.65 8.00 9.33
C GLY A 42 -5.20 9.18 8.52
N SER A 43 -4.79 10.39 8.88
CA SER A 43 -4.98 11.58 8.05
C SER A 43 -4.26 11.44 6.70
N LEU A 44 -4.59 12.31 5.75
CA LEU A 44 -3.95 12.31 4.43
C LEU A 44 -2.43 12.50 4.52
N ALA A 45 -1.97 13.42 5.37
CA ALA A 45 -0.55 13.69 5.58
C ALA A 45 0.17 12.47 6.21
N GLU A 46 -0.44 11.84 7.20
CA GLU A 46 0.09 10.63 7.82
C GLU A 46 0.18 9.48 6.82
N ARG A 47 -0.90 9.24 6.06
CA ARG A 47 -0.91 8.21 5.02
C ARG A 47 0.19 8.46 3.98
N GLN A 48 0.41 9.71 3.58
CA GLN A 48 1.49 10.07 2.66
C GLN A 48 2.86 9.65 3.20
N ILE A 49 3.12 9.87 4.49
CA ILE A 49 4.38 9.45 5.14
C ILE A 49 4.54 7.93 5.04
N LEU A 50 3.50 7.15 5.40
CA LEU A 50 3.59 5.69 5.37
C LEU A 50 3.80 5.15 3.95
N VAL A 51 3.11 5.73 2.96
CA VAL A 51 3.23 5.31 1.56
C VAL A 51 4.61 5.67 1.00
N ASN A 52 5.15 6.84 1.33
CA ASN A 52 6.50 7.25 0.91
C ASN A 52 7.56 6.29 1.46
N GLU A 53 7.42 5.85 2.71
CA GLU A 53 8.33 4.88 3.30
C GLU A 53 8.29 3.53 2.58
N MET A 54 7.10 3.06 2.21
CA MET A 54 6.93 1.82 1.44
C MET A 54 7.52 1.92 0.03
N LEU A 55 7.46 3.09 -0.60
CA LEU A 55 8.06 3.33 -1.91
C LEU A 55 9.59 3.39 -1.85
N GLY A 56 10.15 3.84 -0.73
CA GLY A 56 11.60 3.99 -0.56
C GLY A 56 12.20 5.11 -1.41
N SER A 57 13.52 5.32 -1.29
CA SER A 57 14.20 6.49 -1.90
C SER A 57 14.83 6.25 -3.27
N THR A 58 15.37 5.07 -3.62
CA THR A 58 15.70 4.63 -5.01
C THR A 58 16.52 3.32 -5.05
N ASP A 59 16.26 2.55 -6.10
CA ASP A 59 17.03 1.56 -6.87
C ASP A 59 17.67 0.29 -6.29
N GLU A 60 18.20 0.21 -5.07
CA GLU A 60 18.98 -1.01 -4.74
C GLU A 60 18.24 -2.11 -3.97
N ASN A 61 17.08 -1.82 -3.40
CA ASN A 61 16.15 -2.82 -2.85
C ASN A 61 14.80 -2.13 -2.61
N GLU A 62 13.96 -2.00 -3.64
CA GLU A 62 12.64 -1.37 -3.49
C GLU A 62 11.84 -2.09 -2.38
N PRO A 63 11.58 -1.44 -1.23
CA PRO A 63 10.85 -2.06 -0.13
C PRO A 63 9.49 -2.60 -0.59
N LEU A 64 8.84 -1.89 -1.51
CA LEU A 64 7.63 -2.30 -2.19
C LEU A 64 7.75 -3.70 -2.83
N GLN A 65 8.87 -4.01 -3.49
CA GLN A 65 9.06 -5.29 -4.16
C GLN A 65 9.12 -6.46 -3.16
N ALA A 66 9.82 -6.27 -2.04
CA ALA A 66 9.85 -7.25 -0.96
C ALA A 66 8.45 -7.43 -0.35
N MET A 67 7.75 -6.32 -0.10
CA MET A 67 6.40 -6.34 0.48
C MET A 67 5.38 -7.08 -0.40
N MET A 68 5.45 -6.94 -1.72
CA MET A 68 4.55 -7.63 -2.65
C MET A 68 4.70 -9.16 -2.64
N LYS A 69 5.88 -9.66 -2.27
CA LYS A 69 6.20 -11.10 -2.26
C LYS A 69 5.99 -11.73 -0.89
N ASP A 70 5.83 -10.93 0.16
CA ASP A 70 5.72 -11.38 1.54
C ASP A 70 4.29 -11.83 1.91
N GLN A 71 4.18 -12.79 2.82
CA GLN A 71 2.93 -13.42 3.23
C GLN A 71 1.97 -12.49 4.00
N TYR A 72 2.47 -11.41 4.59
CA TYR A 72 1.68 -10.43 5.34
C TYR A 72 1.68 -9.06 4.67
N ALA A 73 2.84 -8.60 4.19
CA ALA A 73 2.95 -7.25 3.63
C ALA A 73 2.20 -7.08 2.30
N ASN A 74 1.87 -8.17 1.59
CA ASN A 74 1.04 -8.11 0.39
C ASN A 74 -0.36 -7.53 0.66
N TYR A 75 -0.91 -7.73 1.87
CA TYR A 75 -2.19 -7.13 2.27
C TYR A 75 -2.06 -5.63 2.48
N VAL A 76 -0.94 -5.19 3.07
CA VAL A 76 -0.63 -3.76 3.24
C VAL A 76 -0.50 -3.05 1.88
N VAL A 77 0.18 -3.68 0.91
CA VAL A 77 0.28 -3.11 -0.46
C VAL A 77 -1.10 -2.96 -1.11
N GLN A 78 -1.97 -3.97 -0.98
CA GLN A 78 -3.35 -3.88 -1.48
C GLN A 78 -4.14 -2.76 -0.78
N LYS A 79 -3.95 -2.59 0.53
CA LYS A 79 -4.59 -1.52 1.31
C LYS A 79 -4.11 -0.13 0.88
N VAL A 80 -2.83 0.01 0.56
CA VAL A 80 -2.32 1.27 0.00
C VAL A 80 -2.99 1.58 -1.33
N LEU A 81 -3.09 0.61 -2.26
CA LEU A 81 -3.74 0.82 -3.56
C LEU A 81 -5.20 1.28 -3.44
N GLU A 82 -5.88 0.92 -2.34
CA GLU A 82 -7.24 1.35 -2.00
C GLU A 82 -7.33 2.75 -1.40
N THR A 83 -6.33 3.16 -0.62
CA THR A 83 -6.41 4.33 0.27
C THR A 83 -5.56 5.51 -0.19
N CYS A 84 -4.61 5.28 -1.11
CA CYS A 84 -3.74 6.31 -1.65
C CYS A 84 -4.48 7.29 -2.59
N SER A 85 -3.91 8.48 -2.74
CA SER A 85 -4.33 9.46 -3.74
C SER A 85 -4.09 8.94 -5.17
N ASP A 86 -4.74 9.54 -6.17
CA ASP A 86 -4.57 9.10 -7.56
C ASP A 86 -3.12 9.26 -8.05
N GLN A 87 -2.42 10.33 -7.65
CA GLN A 87 -1.01 10.54 -7.96
C GLN A 87 -0.11 9.45 -7.35
N GLN A 88 -0.31 9.13 -6.07
CA GLN A 88 0.41 8.03 -5.44
C GLN A 88 0.07 6.69 -6.09
N ARG A 89 -1.20 6.46 -6.43
CA ARG A 89 -1.64 5.24 -7.09
C ARG A 89 -0.93 5.06 -8.42
N GLU A 90 -0.83 6.10 -9.23
CA GLU A 90 -0.12 6.07 -10.50
C GLU A 90 1.36 5.70 -10.31
N LEU A 91 2.03 6.33 -9.34
CA LEU A 91 3.43 6.03 -9.00
C LEU A 91 3.62 4.59 -8.52
N ILE A 92 2.76 4.10 -7.63
CA ILE A 92 2.82 2.72 -7.14
C ILE A 92 2.56 1.76 -8.30
N LEU A 93 1.56 2.02 -9.13
CA LEU A 93 1.24 1.17 -10.28
C LEU A 93 2.38 1.13 -11.30
N SER A 94 3.09 2.24 -11.55
CA SER A 94 4.24 2.23 -12.45
C SER A 94 5.36 1.32 -11.94
N ARG A 95 5.65 1.36 -10.63
CA ARG A 95 6.62 0.47 -9.96
C ARG A 95 6.19 -0.99 -9.94
N ILE A 96 4.90 -1.28 -9.74
CA ILE A 96 4.42 -2.67 -9.78
C ILE A 96 4.45 -3.24 -11.20
N LYS A 97 4.11 -2.43 -12.22
CA LYS A 97 4.02 -2.85 -13.62
C LYS A 97 5.32 -3.45 -14.14
N VAL A 98 6.47 -2.89 -13.77
CA VAL A 98 7.79 -3.42 -14.18
C VAL A 98 8.10 -4.80 -13.59
N HIS A 99 7.36 -5.24 -12.56
CA HIS A 99 7.58 -6.51 -11.86
C HIS A 99 6.46 -7.54 -12.06
N LEU A 100 5.41 -7.25 -12.83
CA LEU A 100 4.23 -8.13 -12.96
C LEU A 100 4.59 -9.56 -13.40
N SER A 101 5.50 -9.70 -14.37
CA SER A 101 5.93 -11.01 -14.87
C SER A 101 6.61 -11.87 -13.79
N ALA A 102 7.44 -11.25 -12.94
CA ALA A 102 8.08 -11.90 -11.83
C ALA A 102 7.08 -12.24 -10.72
N LEU A 103 6.17 -11.33 -10.39
CA LEU A 103 5.18 -11.51 -9.31
C LEU A 103 4.24 -12.69 -9.54
N LYS A 104 3.91 -13.02 -10.79
CA LYS A 104 3.11 -14.22 -11.15
C LYS A 104 3.73 -15.53 -10.65
N LYS A 105 5.04 -15.57 -10.43
CA LYS A 105 5.77 -16.76 -9.95
C LYS A 105 5.75 -16.90 -8.42
N TYR A 106 5.36 -15.87 -7.68
CA TYR A 106 5.34 -15.89 -6.22
C TYR A 106 3.93 -16.16 -5.68
N THR A 107 3.84 -17.00 -4.65
CA THR A 107 2.57 -17.38 -4.00
C THR A 107 1.73 -16.19 -3.60
N TYR A 108 2.34 -15.14 -3.04
CA TYR A 108 1.63 -13.93 -2.61
C TYR A 108 1.60 -12.85 -3.69
N GLY A 109 2.63 -12.80 -4.54
CA GLY A 109 2.74 -11.82 -5.63
C GLY A 109 1.58 -11.88 -6.63
N LYS A 110 1.03 -13.07 -6.89
CA LYS A 110 -0.15 -13.24 -7.78
C LYS A 110 -1.39 -12.47 -7.31
N HIS A 111 -1.55 -12.24 -5.99
CA HIS A 111 -2.67 -11.45 -5.47
C HIS A 111 -2.53 -9.97 -5.80
N ILE A 112 -1.29 -9.46 -5.80
CA ILE A 112 -0.99 -8.10 -6.24
C ILE A 112 -1.30 -7.94 -7.73
N VAL A 113 -0.88 -8.90 -8.55
CA VAL A 113 -1.17 -8.91 -10.00
C VAL A 113 -2.68 -8.82 -10.25
N ALA A 114 -3.46 -9.71 -9.64
CA ALA A 114 -4.93 -9.71 -9.78
C ALA A 114 -5.56 -8.39 -9.33
N ARG A 115 -5.04 -7.78 -8.25
CA ARG A 115 -5.53 -6.48 -7.76
C ARG A 115 -5.25 -5.36 -8.75
N VAL A 116 -4.04 -5.33 -9.32
CA VAL A 116 -3.63 -4.33 -10.32
C VAL A 116 -4.44 -4.47 -11.60
N GLU A 117 -4.59 -5.69 -12.13
CA GLU A 117 -5.39 -5.96 -13.34
C GLU A 117 -6.85 -5.48 -13.16
N LYS A 118 -7.45 -5.74 -11.99
CA LYS A 118 -8.79 -5.24 -11.65
C LYS A 118 -8.86 -3.70 -11.59
N LEU A 119 -7.83 -3.04 -11.07
CA LEU A 119 -7.79 -1.57 -10.98
C LEU A 119 -7.64 -0.93 -12.37
N VAL A 120 -6.79 -1.49 -13.23
CA VAL A 120 -6.60 -1.02 -14.62
C VAL A 120 -7.90 -1.16 -15.40
N ALA A 121 -8.53 -2.34 -15.36
CA ALA A 121 -9.80 -2.59 -16.04
C ALA A 121 -10.97 -1.74 -15.50
N ALA A 122 -10.90 -1.29 -14.24
CA ALA A 122 -11.88 -0.37 -13.68
C ALA A 122 -11.61 1.09 -14.06
N GLY A 123 -10.34 1.49 -14.21
CA GLY A 123 -9.94 2.81 -14.69
C GLY A 123 -10.31 3.05 -16.15
N GLU A 124 -10.05 2.08 -17.02
CA GLU A 124 -10.42 2.13 -18.44
C GLU A 124 -11.94 2.29 -18.65
N ARG A 125 -12.74 1.60 -17.82
CA ARG A 125 -14.21 1.74 -17.83
C ARG A 125 -14.70 3.12 -17.42
N ARG A 126 -13.96 3.87 -16.59
CA ARG A 126 -14.37 5.25 -16.21
C ARG A 126 -14.09 6.25 -17.32
N ILE A 127 -12.99 6.07 -18.06
CA ILE A 127 -12.62 6.94 -19.19
C ILE A 127 -13.59 6.75 -20.37
N GLY A 128 -14.02 5.50 -20.62
CA GLY A 128 -15.00 5.20 -21.66
C GLY A 128 -16.41 5.75 -21.42
N VAL A 129 -16.78 6.06 -20.17
CA VAL A 129 -18.09 6.62 -19.81
C VAL A 129 -18.09 8.16 -19.80
N GLN A 130 -16.92 8.81 -19.70
CA GLN A 130 -16.80 10.28 -19.80
C GLN A 130 -16.65 10.79 -21.23
N SER A 131 -16.47 9.88 -22.20
CA SER A 131 -16.27 10.21 -23.62
C SER A 131 -17.49 9.87 -24.49
N ALA A 132 -18.67 9.66 -23.88
CA ALA A 132 -19.92 9.31 -24.55
C ALA A 132 -21.04 10.26 -24.15
#